data_AF-A0A3M1YMB2-F1
#
_entry.id   AF-A0A3M1YMB2-F1
#
_cell.length_a   1.000
_cell.length_b   1.000
_cell.length_c   1.000
_cell.angle_alpha   90.00
_cell.angle_beta   90.00
_cell.angle_gamma   90.00
#
_symmetry.space_group_name_H-M   'P 1'
#
loop_
_entity.id
_entity.type
_entity.pdbx_description
1 polymer ?
#
loop_
_entity_poly.entity_id
_entity_poly.type
_entity_poly.pdbx_seq_one_letter_code
_entity_poly.pdbx_strand_id
1 'polypeptide(L)'
;MGLSLLVILSYFFRILAKRFKIPSVLLLIITGVILFHSLEYFGVNTGFRHDAISILGFIGLVVIILEGAFDLKVSKEKVPLITKSFFSALLILSLSVMAIGGVIYLFIQEEIYKCFIYAIPLSIVSSAIVVASSDSISPNKKEFIIYESTFSDILGVMFFEYFLLKVPEGKSYVLAVVSNLGLTVVLSVVIALVLIYLFQKINTKIKFFL
;
A
#
# COMPACT_ATOMS: atom_id res chain seq x y z
N MET A 1 6.31 -25.84 -5.89
CA MET A 1 5.60 -26.58 -4.82
C MET A 1 5.20 -25.68 -3.64
N GLY A 2 6.10 -24.83 -3.09
CA GLY A 2 5.74 -23.94 -1.97
C GLY A 2 4.66 -22.88 -2.28
N LEU A 3 4.78 -22.16 -3.41
CA LEU A 3 3.82 -21.11 -3.80
C LEU A 3 2.40 -21.63 -4.00
N SER A 4 2.24 -22.78 -4.67
CA SER A 4 0.93 -23.41 -4.86
C SER A 4 0.28 -23.83 -3.54
N LEU A 5 1.07 -24.31 -2.58
CA LEU A 5 0.60 -24.64 -1.24
C LEU A 5 0.10 -23.39 -0.50
N LEU A 6 0.83 -22.27 -0.59
CA LEU A 6 0.44 -20.99 0.01
C LEU A 6 -0.88 -20.47 -0.57
N VAL A 7 -1.10 -20.60 -1.88
CA VAL A 7 -2.36 -20.19 -2.53
C VAL A 7 -3.54 -21.03 -2.01
N ILE A 8 -3.37 -22.36 -1.94
CA ILE A 8 -4.40 -23.27 -1.41
C ILE A 8 -4.69 -22.96 0.07
N LEU A 9 -3.65 -22.73 0.87
CA LEU A 9 -3.79 -22.39 2.29
C LEU A 9 -4.52 -21.05 2.48
N SER A 10 -4.19 -20.04 1.67
CA SER A 10 -4.88 -18.74 1.66
C SER A 10 -6.37 -18.90 1.36
N TYR A 11 -6.72 -19.76 0.38
CA TYR A 11 -8.11 -20.07 0.07
C TYR A 11 -8.83 -20.74 1.26
N PHE A 12 -8.20 -21.70 1.92
CA PHE A 12 -8.75 -22.36 3.11
C PHE A 12 -8.96 -21.38 4.26
N PHE A 13 -7.98 -20.52 4.55
CA PHE A 13 -8.10 -19.49 5.58
C PHE A 13 -9.16 -18.45 5.26
N ARG A 14 -9.42 -18.15 3.99
CA ARG A 14 -10.55 -17.29 3.62
C ARG A 14 -11.91 -17.90 4.01
N ILE A 15 -12.07 -19.22 3.87
CA ILE A 15 -13.29 -19.92 4.32
C ILE A 15 -13.39 -19.89 5.85
N LEU A 16 -12.28 -20.16 6.53
CA LEU A 16 -12.23 -20.16 8.00
C LEU A 16 -12.50 -18.76 8.58
N ALA A 17 -11.91 -17.73 7.97
CA ALA A 17 -12.10 -16.32 8.31
C ALA A 17 -13.58 -15.90 8.33
N LYS A 18 -14.37 -16.35 7.35
CA LYS A 18 -15.81 -16.06 7.30
C LYS A 18 -16.57 -16.68 8.47
N ARG A 19 -16.16 -17.85 8.94
CA ARG A 19 -16.81 -18.56 10.05
C ARG A 19 -16.47 -17.94 11.40
N PHE A 20 -15.20 -17.57 11.61
CA PHE A 20 -14.71 -17.04 12.89
C PHE A 20 -14.71 -15.50 12.98
N LYS A 21 -15.09 -14.79 11.90
CA LYS A 21 -15.03 -13.32 11.78
C LYS A 21 -13.61 -12.74 12.04
N ILE A 22 -12.58 -13.53 11.77
CA ILE A 22 -11.17 -13.12 11.86
C ILE A 22 -10.65 -12.88 10.45
N PRO A 23 -9.97 -11.76 10.15
CA PRO A 23 -9.34 -11.53 8.84
C PRO A 23 -8.38 -12.65 8.43
N SER A 24 -8.46 -13.11 7.18
CA SER A 24 -7.60 -14.17 6.65
C SER A 24 -6.11 -13.80 6.67
N VAL A 25 -5.78 -12.50 6.57
CA VAL A 25 -4.41 -11.99 6.64
C VAL A 25 -3.77 -12.30 7.99
N LEU A 26 -4.51 -12.18 9.10
CA LEU A 26 -3.98 -12.51 10.43
C LEU A 26 -3.65 -14.00 10.54
N LEU A 27 -4.51 -14.87 10.01
CA LEU A 27 -4.26 -16.33 10.00
C LEU A 27 -2.99 -16.67 9.20
N LEU A 28 -2.78 -16.00 8.06
CA LEU A 28 -1.58 -16.17 7.25
C LEU A 28 -0.32 -15.71 8.00
N ILE A 29 -0.35 -14.54 8.64
CA ILE A 29 0.77 -14.01 9.44
C ILE A 29 1.11 -14.97 10.58
N ILE A 30 0.11 -15.36 11.37
CA ILE A 30 0.29 -16.27 12.52
C ILE A 30 0.90 -17.59 12.06
N THR A 31 0.37 -18.18 10.99
CA THR A 31 0.87 -19.45 10.45
C THR A 31 2.32 -19.31 9.98
N GLY A 32 2.65 -18.20 9.31
CA GLY A 32 4.02 -17.90 8.88
C GLY A 32 5.00 -17.80 10.06
N VAL A 33 4.61 -17.07 11.11
CA VAL A 33 5.44 -16.91 12.33
C VAL A 33 5.63 -18.24 13.06
N ILE A 34 4.56 -19.03 13.22
CA ILE A 34 4.62 -20.35 13.88
C ILE A 34 5.53 -21.29 13.08
N LEU A 35 5.37 -21.35 11.75
CA LEU A 35 6.21 -22.18 10.89
C LEU A 35 7.69 -21.78 10.98
N PHE A 36 7.97 -20.48 10.92
CA PHE A 36 9.32 -19.95 11.03
C PHE A 36 9.98 -20.36 12.35
N HIS A 37 9.31 -20.09 13.47
CA HIS A 37 9.84 -20.40 14.79
C HIS A 37 9.97 -21.91 15.03
N SER A 38 9.05 -22.72 14.50
CA SER A 38 9.13 -24.18 14.58
C SER A 38 10.35 -24.71 13.83
N LEU A 39 10.63 -24.19 12.63
CA LEU A 39 11.77 -24.63 11.82
C LEU A 39 13.11 -24.24 12.46
N GLU A 40 13.20 -23.03 13.06
CA GLU A 40 14.36 -22.63 13.85
C GLU A 40 14.57 -23.53 15.08
N TYR A 41 13.49 -23.89 15.79
CA TYR A 41 13.55 -24.80 16.94
C TYR A 41 14.10 -26.19 16.57
N PHE A 42 13.75 -26.72 15.40
CA PHE A 42 14.27 -28.01 14.90
C PHE A 42 15.67 -27.92 14.26
N GLY A 43 16.33 -26.76 14.32
CA GLY A 43 17.67 -26.57 13.75
C GLY A 43 17.72 -26.66 12.22
N VAL A 44 16.56 -26.60 11.55
CA VAL A 44 16.48 -26.58 10.09
C VAL A 44 16.81 -25.15 9.66
N ASN A 45 18.05 -24.94 9.20
CA ASN A 45 18.42 -23.66 8.63
C ASN A 45 17.61 -23.44 7.35
N THR A 46 16.59 -22.60 7.45
CA THR A 46 15.59 -22.41 6.38
C THR A 46 16.16 -21.71 5.15
N GLY A 47 17.45 -21.32 5.17
CA GLY A 47 18.10 -20.64 4.06
C GLY A 47 17.24 -19.49 3.57
N PHE A 48 16.72 -18.70 4.53
CA PHE A 48 15.69 -17.70 4.31
C PHE A 48 16.18 -16.76 3.20
N ARG A 49 15.59 -16.91 2.01
CA ARG A 49 15.94 -16.07 0.87
C ARG A 49 15.27 -14.72 1.07
N HIS A 50 15.93 -13.86 1.85
CA HIS A 50 15.55 -12.47 2.03
C HIS A 50 15.27 -11.80 0.69
N ASP A 51 16.06 -12.10 -0.34
CA ASP A 51 15.88 -11.58 -1.70
C ASP A 51 14.51 -11.92 -2.29
N ALA A 52 14.03 -13.16 -2.12
CA ALA A 52 12.73 -13.58 -2.66
C ALA A 52 11.58 -12.85 -1.96
N ILE A 53 11.70 -12.61 -0.65
CA ILE A 53 10.70 -11.91 0.15
C ILE A 53 10.69 -10.42 -0.21
N SER A 54 11.86 -9.80 -0.38
CA SER A 54 11.97 -8.40 -0.80
C SER A 54 11.36 -8.18 -2.18
N ILE A 55 11.62 -9.08 -3.14
CA ILE A 55 11.02 -9.00 -4.49
C ILE A 55 9.50 -9.18 -4.42
N LEU A 56 9.00 -10.20 -3.71
CA LEU A 56 7.56 -10.43 -3.56
C LEU A 56 6.87 -9.28 -2.81
N GLY A 57 7.53 -8.72 -1.80
CA GLY A 57 7.04 -7.56 -1.05
C GLY A 57 6.93 -6.32 -1.94
N PHE A 58 7.94 -6.04 -2.75
CA PHE A 58 7.90 -4.92 -3.70
C PHE A 58 6.81 -5.11 -4.76
N ILE A 59 6.74 -6.29 -5.39
CA ILE A 59 5.70 -6.60 -6.39
C ILE A 59 4.31 -6.52 -5.76
N GLY A 60 4.13 -7.11 -4.58
CA GLY A 60 2.88 -7.09 -3.84
C GLY A 60 2.44 -5.66 -3.52
N LEU A 61 3.35 -4.83 -3.02
CA LEU A 61 3.10 -3.42 -2.75
C LEU A 61 2.64 -2.67 -4.01
N VAL A 62 3.36 -2.82 -5.13
CA VAL A 62 3.00 -2.18 -6.41
C VAL A 62 1.62 -2.64 -6.89
N VAL A 63 1.33 -3.94 -6.82
CA VAL A 63 0.03 -4.50 -7.23
C VAL A 63 -1.11 -3.98 -6.36
N ILE A 64 -0.93 -3.90 -5.03
CA ILE A 64 -1.94 -3.37 -4.11
C ILE A 64 -2.25 -1.90 -4.42
N ILE A 65 -1.21 -1.08 -4.63
CA ILE A 65 -1.40 0.33 -4.98
C ILE A 65 -2.08 0.46 -6.34
N LEU A 66 -1.66 -0.35 -7.32
CA LEU A 66 -2.23 -0.36 -8.65
C LEU A 66 -3.71 -0.75 -8.63
N GLU A 67 -4.08 -1.78 -7.87
CA GLU A 67 -5.46 -2.23 -7.66
C GLU A 67 -6.31 -1.11 -7.06
N GLY A 68 -5.83 -0.49 -5.98
CA GLY A 68 -6.51 0.66 -5.37
C GLY A 68 -6.68 1.82 -6.36
N ALA A 69 -5.65 2.16 -7.13
CA ALA A 69 -5.70 3.22 -8.12
C ALA A 69 -6.67 2.92 -9.28
N PHE A 70 -6.79 1.67 -9.71
CA PHE A 70 -7.75 1.26 -10.74
C PHE A 70 -9.21 1.31 -10.25
N ASP A 71 -9.45 1.07 -8.96
CA ASP A 71 -10.79 1.16 -8.37
C ASP A 71 -11.29 2.63 -8.24
N LEU A 72 -10.40 3.62 -8.37
CA LEU A 72 -10.77 5.04 -8.33
C LEU A 72 -11.50 5.49 -9.60
N LYS A 73 -12.74 5.94 -9.45
CA LYS A 73 -13.57 6.45 -10.55
C LYS A 73 -13.37 7.94 -10.79
N VAL A 74 -12.44 8.30 -11.67
CA VAL A 74 -12.22 9.71 -12.02
C VAL A 74 -13.30 10.23 -12.96
N SER A 75 -14.17 11.11 -12.46
CA SER A 75 -15.11 11.88 -13.28
C SER A 75 -15.09 13.36 -12.90
N LYS A 76 -15.46 14.25 -13.84
CA LYS A 76 -15.47 15.71 -13.60
C LYS A 76 -16.38 16.11 -12.43
N GLU A 77 -17.50 15.40 -12.27
CA GLU A 77 -18.46 15.63 -11.18
C GLU A 77 -17.90 15.26 -9.80
N LYS A 78 -16.92 14.36 -9.76
CA LYS A 78 -16.32 13.84 -8.54
C LYS A 78 -15.06 14.57 -8.11
N VAL A 79 -14.59 15.56 -8.88
CA VAL A 79 -13.43 16.38 -8.53
C VAL A 79 -13.52 16.97 -7.11
N PRO A 80 -14.66 17.51 -6.65
CA PRO A 80 -14.78 18.00 -5.27
C PRO A 80 -14.65 16.89 -4.21
N LEU A 81 -15.07 15.67 -4.53
CA LEU A 81 -14.96 14.52 -3.63
C LEU A 81 -13.50 14.04 -3.56
N ILE A 82 -12.83 13.95 -4.71
CA ILE A 82 -11.43 13.54 -4.84
C ILE A 82 -10.51 14.50 -4.08
N THR A 83 -10.68 15.80 -4.24
CA THR A 83 -9.82 16.78 -3.57
C THR A 83 -10.04 16.75 -2.05
N LYS A 84 -11.28 16.70 -1.57
CA LYS A 84 -11.59 16.61 -0.14
C LYS A 84 -11.02 15.34 0.49
N SER A 85 -11.18 14.19 -0.16
CA SER A 85 -10.66 12.91 0.33
C SER A 85 -9.13 12.87 0.31
N PHE A 86 -8.48 13.45 -0.71
CA PHE A 86 -7.02 13.59 -0.75
C PHE A 86 -6.47 14.41 0.43
N PHE A 87 -7.04 15.60 0.68
CA PHE A 87 -6.60 16.43 1.80
C PHE A 87 -6.94 15.80 3.17
N SER A 88 -8.07 15.10 3.27
CA SER A 88 -8.43 14.31 4.46
C SER A 88 -7.35 13.25 4.73
N ALA A 89 -7.03 12.44 3.73
CA ALA A 89 -6.01 11.39 3.82
C ALA A 89 -4.65 11.96 4.21
N LEU A 90 -4.23 13.07 3.58
CA LEU A 90 -2.95 13.73 3.89
C LEU A 90 -2.88 14.20 5.35
N LEU A 91 -3.93 14.85 5.85
CA LEU A 91 -3.99 15.35 7.22
C LEU A 91 -4.04 14.20 8.23
N ILE A 92 -4.91 13.23 8.02
CA ILE A 92 -5.07 12.08 8.94
C ILE A 92 -3.79 11.25 8.97
N LEU A 93 -3.16 10.99 7.82
CA LEU A 93 -1.88 10.28 7.76
C LEU A 93 -0.80 11.05 8.52
N SER A 94 -0.65 12.34 8.26
CA SER A 94 0.38 13.17 8.93
C SER A 94 0.19 13.20 10.44
N LEU A 95 -1.05 13.40 10.91
CA LEU A 95 -1.39 13.39 12.32
C LEU A 95 -1.15 12.02 12.95
N SER A 96 -1.50 10.94 12.26
CA SER A 96 -1.29 9.57 12.73
C SER A 96 0.19 9.25 12.86
N VAL A 97 1.01 9.63 11.86
CA VAL A 97 2.46 9.46 11.90
C VAL A 97 3.07 10.24 13.07
N MET A 98 2.66 11.49 13.28
CA MET A 98 3.14 12.30 14.40
C MET A 98 2.73 11.70 15.76
N ALA A 99 1.48 11.26 15.89
CA ALA A 99 0.96 10.69 17.14
C ALA A 99 1.62 9.34 17.45
N ILE A 100 1.58 8.39 16.51
CA ILE A 100 2.17 7.05 16.68
C ILE A 100 3.69 7.16 16.81
N GLY A 101 4.35 7.99 16.00
CA GLY A 101 5.78 8.25 16.08
C GLY A 101 6.19 8.86 17.42
N GLY A 102 5.40 9.79 17.95
CA GLY A 102 5.58 10.35 19.29
C GLY A 102 5.44 9.29 20.38
N VAL A 103 4.44 8.40 20.28
CA VAL A 103 4.30 7.26 21.20
C VAL A 103 5.54 6.36 21.12
N ILE A 104 5.95 5.94 19.93
CA ILE A 104 7.14 5.10 19.73
C ILE A 104 8.40 5.75 20.31
N TYR A 105 8.57 7.05 20.11
CA TYR A 105 9.68 7.82 20.67
C TYR A 105 9.71 7.76 22.20
N LEU A 106 8.56 7.88 22.87
CA LEU A 106 8.48 7.80 24.34
C LEU A 106 8.87 6.42 24.88
N PHE A 107 8.59 5.34 24.15
CA PHE A 107 8.90 3.96 24.58
C PHE A 107 10.32 3.51 24.23
N ILE A 108 10.79 3.82 23.01
CA ILE A 108 12.03 3.29 22.46
C ILE A 108 13.22 4.25 22.67
N GLN A 109 12.96 5.56 22.83
CA GLN A 109 13.98 6.61 22.99
C GLN A 109 15.04 6.64 21.88
N GLU A 110 14.67 6.18 20.69
CA GLU A 110 15.49 6.25 19.48
C GLU A 110 15.36 7.62 18.80
N GLU A 111 16.17 7.85 17.77
CA GLU A 111 16.09 9.06 16.96
C GLU A 111 14.68 9.26 16.38
N ILE A 112 14.11 10.45 16.54
CA ILE A 112 12.72 10.77 16.14
C ILE A 112 12.44 10.43 14.67
N TYR A 113 13.46 10.57 13.83
CA TYR A 113 13.43 10.19 12.42
C TYR A 113 13.10 8.71 12.21
N LYS A 114 13.76 7.82 12.95
CA LYS A 114 13.51 6.37 12.90
C LYS A 114 12.12 6.03 13.45
N CYS A 115 11.69 6.72 14.49
CA CYS A 115 10.34 6.54 15.05
C CYS A 115 9.26 6.87 14.01
N PHE A 116 9.46 7.91 13.19
CA PHE A 116 8.55 8.24 12.08
C PHE A 116 8.58 7.19 10.97
N ILE A 117 9.75 6.64 10.61
CA ILE A 117 9.85 5.52 9.66
C ILE A 117 9.00 4.33 10.13
N TYR A 118 9.05 3.98 11.43
CA TYR A 118 8.23 2.89 11.98
C TYR A 118 6.75 3.23 12.10
N ALA A 119 6.40 4.50 12.31
CA ALA A 119 5.02 4.94 12.43
C ALA A 119 4.29 4.95 11.08
N ILE A 120 4.98 5.17 9.96
CA ILE A 120 4.35 5.29 8.64
C ILE A 120 3.58 4.02 8.24
N PRO A 121 4.16 2.80 8.23
CA PRO A 121 3.41 1.58 7.91
C PRO A 121 2.21 1.32 8.83
N LEU A 122 2.28 1.78 10.07
CA LEU A 122 1.19 1.65 11.06
C LEU A 122 0.08 2.69 10.88
N SER A 123 0.38 3.81 10.23
CA SER A 123 -0.54 4.94 10.05
C SER A 123 -1.41 4.81 8.79
N ILE A 124 -1.06 3.91 7.88
CA ILE A 124 -1.80 3.66 6.65
C ILE A 124 -3.09 2.89 6.97
N VAL A 125 -4.23 3.47 6.63
CA VAL A 125 -5.55 2.87 6.89
C VAL A 125 -5.90 1.89 5.77
N SER A 126 -6.05 0.61 6.11
CA SER A 126 -6.38 -0.44 5.14
C SER A 126 -7.82 -0.32 4.60
N SER A 127 -7.93 -0.16 3.29
CA SER A 127 -9.19 -0.08 2.52
C SER A 127 -10.09 -1.29 2.74
N ALA A 128 -9.50 -2.49 2.86
CA ALA A 128 -10.22 -3.74 3.05
C ALA A 128 -10.99 -3.81 4.39
N ILE A 129 -10.46 -3.21 5.45
CA ILE A 129 -11.08 -3.24 6.80
C ILE A 129 -12.30 -2.30 6.85
N VAL A 130 -12.20 -1.14 6.22
CA VAL A 130 -13.28 -0.14 6.25
C VAL A 130 -14.42 -0.53 5.31
N VAL A 131 -14.13 -1.14 4.15
CA VAL A 131 -15.18 -1.65 3.25
C VAL A 131 -15.92 -2.83 3.88
N ALA A 132 -15.23 -3.75 4.57
CA ALA A 132 -15.84 -4.90 5.24
C ALA A 132 -16.76 -4.54 6.43
N SER A 133 -16.71 -3.30 6.93
CA SER A 133 -17.54 -2.80 8.02
C SER A 133 -18.64 -1.81 7.56
N SER A 134 -18.81 -1.63 6.25
CA SER A 134 -19.58 -0.53 5.66
C SER A 134 -21.02 -0.84 5.22
N ASP A 135 -21.59 -1.99 5.57
CA ASP A 135 -22.93 -2.41 5.10
C ASP A 135 -24.07 -1.44 5.48
N SER A 136 -23.84 -0.53 6.45
CA SER A 136 -24.79 0.49 6.90
C SER A 136 -24.46 1.92 6.44
N ILE A 137 -23.45 2.13 5.59
CA ILE A 137 -22.95 3.45 5.20
C ILE A 137 -23.57 3.92 3.87
N SER A 138 -23.96 5.19 3.79
CA SER A 138 -24.51 5.78 2.56
C SER A 138 -23.51 5.71 1.40
N PRO A 139 -23.97 5.56 0.14
CA PRO A 139 -23.09 5.34 -1.01
C PRO A 139 -22.03 6.44 -1.19
N ASN A 140 -22.39 7.70 -0.93
CA ASN A 140 -21.44 8.83 -1.01
C ASN A 140 -20.34 8.75 0.06
N LYS A 141 -20.67 8.31 1.28
CA LYS A 141 -19.67 8.14 2.35
C LYS A 141 -18.77 6.94 2.08
N LYS A 142 -19.34 5.86 1.55
CA LYS A 142 -18.56 4.69 1.11
C LYS A 142 -17.55 5.09 0.04
N GLU A 143 -17.98 5.90 -0.93
CA GLU A 143 -17.09 6.39 -1.97
C GLU A 143 -15.99 7.32 -1.41
N PHE A 144 -16.34 8.25 -0.51
CA PHE A 144 -15.35 9.10 0.16
C PHE A 144 -14.27 8.28 0.87
N ILE A 145 -14.67 7.26 1.63
CA ILE A 145 -13.76 6.40 2.38
C ILE A 145 -12.85 5.59 1.44
N ILE A 146 -13.38 5.11 0.31
CA ILE A 146 -12.57 4.40 -0.70
C ILE A 146 -11.50 5.35 -1.27
N TYR A 147 -11.85 6.58 -1.63
CA TYR A 147 -10.86 7.57 -2.09
C TYR A 147 -9.83 7.87 -0.99
N GLU A 148 -10.29 8.18 0.22
CA GLU A 148 -9.43 8.54 1.35
C GLU A 148 -8.43 7.43 1.66
N SER A 149 -8.88 6.18 1.74
CA SER A 149 -8.01 5.04 2.02
C SER A 149 -7.03 4.77 0.89
N THR A 150 -7.47 4.85 -0.37
CA THR A 150 -6.56 4.67 -1.53
C THR A 150 -5.51 5.77 -1.59
N PHE A 151 -5.89 7.03 -1.31
CA PHE A 151 -4.92 8.12 -1.22
C PHE A 151 -3.98 7.96 -0.04
N SER A 152 -4.45 7.43 1.09
CA SER A 152 -3.61 7.12 2.25
C SER A 152 -2.58 6.04 1.92
N ASP A 153 -2.96 4.99 1.18
CA ASP A 153 -2.03 3.95 0.72
C ASP A 153 -0.91 4.55 -0.17
N ILE A 154 -1.27 5.39 -1.15
CA ILE A 154 -0.31 6.06 -2.04
C ILE A 154 0.59 7.02 -1.24
N LEU A 155 -0.01 7.91 -0.45
CA LEU A 155 0.72 8.90 0.34
C LEU A 155 1.62 8.24 1.40
N GLY A 156 1.19 7.13 1.98
CA GLY A 156 1.95 6.36 2.95
C GLY A 156 3.25 5.83 2.37
N VAL A 157 3.20 5.25 1.17
CA VAL A 157 4.42 4.79 0.47
C VAL A 157 5.29 5.98 0.07
N MET A 158 4.70 7.08 -0.40
CA MET A 158 5.46 8.30 -0.71
C MET A 158 6.16 8.88 0.53
N PHE A 159 5.49 8.89 1.68
CA PHE A 159 6.06 9.33 2.96
C PHE A 159 7.18 8.38 3.38
N PHE A 160 6.97 7.07 3.27
CA PHE A 160 7.98 6.08 3.62
C PHE A 160 9.26 6.27 2.78
N GLU A 161 9.13 6.39 1.46
CA GLU A 161 10.24 6.66 0.55
C GLU A 161 10.91 8.02 0.82
N TYR A 162 10.12 9.05 1.15
CA TYR A 162 10.65 10.35 1.55
C TYR A 162 11.55 10.26 2.79
N PHE A 163 11.11 9.53 3.82
CA PHE A 163 11.89 9.29 5.04
C PHE A 163 12.99 8.24 4.86
N LEU A 164 13.13 7.61 3.69
CA LEU A 164 14.30 6.80 3.35
C LEU A 164 15.29 7.53 2.45
N LEU A 165 14.88 8.65 1.85
CA LEU A 165 15.71 9.41 0.93
C LEU A 165 16.94 9.99 1.64
N LYS A 166 18.12 9.45 1.30
CA LYS A 166 19.40 10.06 1.68
C LYS A 166 19.68 11.23 0.75
N VAL A 167 19.67 12.44 1.29
CA VAL A 167 19.95 13.64 0.51
C VAL A 167 21.47 13.79 0.33
N PRO A 168 21.97 13.94 -0.90
CA PRO A 168 23.38 14.20 -1.14
C PRO A 168 23.85 15.47 -0.44
N GLU A 169 25.09 15.46 0.06
CA GLU A 169 25.69 16.64 0.70
C GLU A 169 25.59 17.87 -0.21
N GLY A 170 25.08 18.98 0.34
CA GLY A 170 24.95 20.26 -0.37
C GLY A 170 23.61 20.54 -1.08
N LYS A 171 22.66 19.60 -1.10
CA LYS A 171 21.28 19.88 -1.57
C LYS A 171 20.31 20.07 -0.41
N SER A 172 19.40 21.05 -0.53
CA SER A 172 18.27 21.15 0.39
C SER A 172 17.35 19.94 0.22
N TYR A 173 16.91 19.35 1.34
CA TYR A 173 15.95 18.24 1.36
C TYR A 173 14.70 18.54 0.55
N VAL A 174 14.17 19.76 0.69
CA VAL A 174 12.99 20.22 -0.05
C VAL A 174 13.26 20.21 -1.56
N LEU A 175 14.43 20.67 -2.00
CA LEU A 175 14.78 20.70 -3.41
C LEU A 175 14.95 19.29 -3.99
N ALA A 176 15.58 18.38 -3.23
CA ALA A 176 15.75 16.99 -3.65
C ALA A 176 14.40 16.28 -3.84
N VAL A 177 13.45 16.54 -2.93
CA VAL A 177 12.13 15.91 -2.95
C VAL A 177 11.27 16.48 -4.06
N VAL A 178 11.20 17.82 -4.18
CA VAL A 178 10.43 18.48 -5.23
C VAL A 178 10.96 18.10 -6.62
N SER A 179 12.28 18.00 -6.79
CA SER A 179 12.87 17.59 -8.08
C SER A 179 12.58 16.12 -8.41
N ASN A 180 12.72 15.20 -7.45
CA ASN A 180 12.40 13.78 -7.66
C ASN A 180 10.90 13.57 -7.95
N LEU A 181 10.02 14.23 -7.19
CA LEU A 181 8.57 14.18 -7.43
C LEU A 181 8.20 14.77 -8.78
N GLY A 182 8.74 15.95 -9.12
CA GLY A 182 8.52 16.60 -10.41
C GLY A 182 8.95 15.71 -11.57
N LEU A 183 10.15 15.11 -11.48
CA LEU A 183 10.67 14.20 -12.49
C LEU A 183 9.80 12.94 -12.62
N THR A 184 9.35 12.38 -11.50
CA THR A 184 8.45 11.21 -11.49
C THR A 184 7.10 11.51 -12.14
N VAL A 185 6.52 12.68 -11.85
CA VAL A 185 5.25 13.11 -12.46
C VAL A 185 5.42 13.38 -13.96
N VAL A 186 6.50 14.02 -14.37
CA VAL A 186 6.77 14.24 -15.80
C VAL A 186 6.94 12.92 -16.53
N LEU A 187 7.74 12.00 -15.98
CA LEU A 187 7.93 10.67 -16.55
C LEU A 187 6.62 9.87 -16.61
N SER A 188 5.79 9.91 -15.56
CA SER A 188 4.52 9.18 -15.55
C SER A 188 3.56 9.71 -16.60
N VAL A 189 3.49 11.02 -16.81
CA VAL A 189 2.70 11.64 -17.89
C VAL A 189 3.24 11.24 -19.26
N VAL A 190 4.56 11.30 -19.48
CA VAL A 190 5.18 10.90 -20.75
C VAL A 190 4.86 9.43 -21.06
N ILE A 191 5.06 8.53 -20.09
CA ILE A 191 4.77 7.10 -20.24
C ILE A 191 3.28 6.89 -20.52
N ALA A 192 2.39 7.58 -19.80
CA ALA A 192 0.94 7.49 -20.04
C ALA A 192 0.57 7.92 -21.46
N LEU A 193 1.14 9.03 -21.96
CA LEU A 193 0.91 9.49 -23.33
C LEU A 193 1.45 8.50 -24.37
N VAL A 194 2.62 7.91 -24.14
CA VAL A 194 3.18 6.85 -25.00
C VAL A 194 2.26 5.63 -25.02
N LEU A 195 1.75 5.20 -23.87
CA LEU A 195 0.81 4.08 -23.78
C LEU A 195 -0.49 4.39 -24.54
N ILE A 196 -1.05 5.58 -24.38
CA ILE A 196 -2.25 6.02 -25.13
C ILE A 196 -1.98 5.98 -26.64
N TYR A 197 -0.84 6.50 -27.09
CA TYR A 197 -0.45 6.47 -28.50
C TYR A 197 -0.31 5.02 -29.03
N LEU A 198 0.33 4.13 -28.26
CA LEU A 198 0.45 2.72 -28.62
C LEU A 198 -0.93 2.06 -28.71
N PHE A 199 -1.82 2.27 -27.73
CA PHE A 199 -3.18 1.72 -27.74
C PHE A 199 -3.99 2.19 -28.95
N GLN A 200 -3.88 3.45 -29.34
CA GLN A 200 -4.54 3.97 -30.54
C GLN A 200 -4.02 3.34 -31.84
N LYS A 201 -2.75 2.91 -31.86
CA LYS A 201 -2.10 2.30 -33.03
C LYS A 201 -2.33 0.78 -33.11
N ILE A 202 -2.74 0.16 -32.00
CA ILE A 202 -3.19 -1.23 -31.96
C ILE A 202 -4.56 -1.32 -32.65
N ASN A 203 -4.54 -1.37 -33.98
CA ASN A 203 -5.69 -1.71 -34.83
C ASN A 203 -5.91 -3.21 -34.83
N THR A 204 -6.06 -3.83 -33.65
CA THR A 204 -6.47 -5.23 -33.64
C THR A 204 -7.98 -5.27 -33.84
N LYS A 205 -8.40 -5.59 -35.07
CA LYS A 205 -9.73 -6.14 -35.36
C LYS A 205 -9.85 -7.51 -34.68
N ILE A 206 -9.87 -7.56 -33.35
CA ILE A 206 -10.39 -8.74 -32.67
C ILE A 206 -11.85 -8.40 -32.38
N LYS A 207 -12.73 -8.98 -33.21
CA LYS A 207 -14.10 -9.24 -32.84
C LYS A 207 -14.07 -10.04 -31.54
N PHE A 208 -14.07 -9.38 -30.39
CA PHE A 208 -14.51 -10.00 -29.16
C PHE A 208 -16.02 -9.87 -29.12
N PHE A 209 -16.68 -11.01 -29.37
CA PHE A 209 -18.00 -11.27 -28.85
C PHE A 209 -17.99 -10.98 -27.34
N LEU A 210 -18.70 -9.93 -26.94
CA LEU A 210 -19.47 -9.80 -25.70
C LEU A 210 -20.31 -8.53 -25.79
#